data_AF-A0A4V1SBA0-F1
#
_entry.id   AF-A0A4V1SBA0-F1
#
_cell.length_a   1.000
_cell.length_b   1.000
_cell.length_c   1.000
_cell.angle_alpha   90.00
_cell.angle_beta   90.00
_cell.angle_gamma   90.00
#
_symmetry.space_group_name_H-M   'P 1'
#
loop_
_entity.id
_entity.type
_entity.pdbx_description
1 polymer ?
#
loop_
_entity_poly.entity_id
_entity_poly.type
_entity_poly.pdbx_seq_one_letter_code
_entity_poly.pdbx_strand_id
1 'polypeptide(L)'
;MKLAQPSREDGRKLLPRRSIAKSGFALVITLSLMVLLVVIAVGLLTLGTISLRKTSAEAGTITARNNARLAILLAVGELQKNLGDDRRVTADASMFEGAANPHALGVWKSWSPKLADSPLGAAPKYATEKESRFVGWMTSSGKPKDLESVDWAKTGASLDPVGLFSEDADGFTLSGSRVKLPGAQAGLRGGFAWAVVQDATKAKINISGPEDANDRDINDELQAQARPNLVKSDNFKQAPDGWASRAGRVLSLEQAKLDPDLYKGTGTIKEKADFTTNGYGLLTDVVNGGLKTDLSLAFEMDKDSFEKDDWNGIKNPLRAKSTTPKAYGSQGPLFRPMSISGSVPVELRFNPASTSFQFPVAAVPTFDTLRSYYRTPFHLYST
;
A
#
# COMPACT_ATOMS: atom_id res chain seq x y z
N MET A 1 -45.58 37.07 126.72
CA MET A 1 -46.43 38.25 126.46
C MET A 1 -45.96 38.89 125.15
N LYS A 2 -46.86 39.02 124.16
CA LYS A 2 -46.74 39.59 122.79
C LYS A 2 -45.78 38.87 121.82
N LEU A 3 -46.22 37.94 120.94
CA LEU A 3 -47.00 38.05 119.68
C LEU A 3 -46.42 39.02 118.63
N ALA A 4 -45.82 38.46 117.56
CA ALA A 4 -46.32 38.55 116.18
C ALA A 4 -45.38 37.80 115.18
N GLN A 5 -45.95 36.88 114.38
CA GLN A 5 -45.46 36.34 113.10
C GLN A 5 -46.33 36.95 111.96
N PRO A 6 -46.13 36.64 110.66
CA PRO A 6 -44.92 36.62 109.81
C PRO A 6 -45.18 37.32 108.43
N SER A 7 -44.18 37.40 107.53
CA SER A 7 -44.47 37.46 106.07
C SER A 7 -43.34 36.88 105.22
N ARG A 8 -43.76 36.11 104.20
CA ARG A 8 -43.03 35.37 103.17
C ARG A 8 -42.50 36.27 102.04
N GLU A 9 -41.41 35.83 101.39
CA GLU A 9 -41.22 35.66 99.91
C GLU A 9 -39.74 35.28 99.69
N ASP A 10 -39.39 34.01 99.48
CA ASP A 10 -39.37 33.23 98.23
C ASP A 10 -38.64 33.89 97.04
N GLY A 11 -37.33 33.59 96.93
CA GLY A 11 -36.46 33.96 95.82
C GLY A 11 -35.63 32.75 95.38
N ARG A 12 -36.20 31.94 94.49
CA ARG A 12 -35.61 30.72 93.92
C ARG A 12 -34.21 30.96 93.35
N LYS A 13 -33.20 30.25 93.88
CA LYS A 13 -31.92 30.05 93.21
C LYS A 13 -32.13 29.10 92.01
N LEU A 14 -31.99 29.63 90.80
CA LEU A 14 -31.90 28.84 89.58
C LEU A 14 -30.60 28.03 89.62
N LEU A 15 -30.71 26.72 89.84
CA LEU A 15 -29.60 25.79 89.64
C LEU A 15 -29.24 25.77 88.15
N PRO A 16 -27.95 25.81 87.76
CA PRO A 16 -27.56 25.70 86.37
C PRO A 16 -27.95 24.32 85.86
N ARG A 17 -28.90 24.30 84.92
CA ARG A 17 -29.32 23.08 84.22
C ARG A 17 -28.14 22.63 83.37
N ARG A 18 -27.37 21.66 83.86
CA ARG A 18 -26.27 21.04 83.12
C ARG A 18 -26.86 20.41 81.85
N SER A 19 -26.70 21.08 80.71
CA SER A 19 -27.05 20.48 79.43
C SER A 19 -26.10 19.31 79.22
N ILE A 20 -26.62 18.09 79.25
CA ILE A 20 -25.91 16.93 78.73
C ILE A 20 -25.86 17.16 77.22
N ALA A 21 -24.83 17.85 76.75
CA ALA A 21 -24.55 17.97 75.33
C ALA A 21 -24.39 16.55 74.79
N LYS A 22 -25.23 16.16 73.82
CA LYS A 22 -25.12 14.88 73.12
C LYS A 22 -23.82 14.88 72.33
N SER A 23 -22.73 14.44 72.95
CA SER A 23 -21.37 14.36 72.38
C SER A 23 -21.22 13.35 71.23
N GLY A 24 -22.29 12.65 70.84
CA GLY A 24 -22.29 11.71 69.72
C GLY A 24 -22.57 12.32 68.34
N PHE A 25 -23.33 13.43 68.23
CA PHE A 25 -23.76 13.94 66.92
C PHE A 25 -22.63 14.59 66.11
N ALA A 26 -21.75 15.34 66.78
CA ALA A 26 -20.56 15.91 66.17
C ALA A 26 -19.61 14.81 65.65
N LEU A 27 -19.47 13.71 66.39
CA LEU A 27 -18.64 12.57 66.01
C LEU A 27 -19.17 11.86 64.76
N VAL A 28 -20.49 11.68 64.65
CA VAL A 28 -21.13 11.08 63.47
C VAL A 28 -20.94 11.96 62.24
N ILE A 29 -21.05 13.29 62.39
CA ILE A 29 -20.80 14.23 61.28
C ILE A 29 -19.33 14.18 60.85
N THR A 30 -18.37 14.18 61.79
CA THR A 30 -16.95 14.12 61.44
C THR A 30 -16.56 12.79 60.82
N LEU A 31 -17.14 11.68 61.28
CA LEU A 31 -16.90 10.35 60.71
C LEU A 31 -17.50 10.27 59.30
N SER A 32 -18.72 10.77 59.10
CA SER A 32 -19.36 10.80 57.78
C SER A 32 -18.60 11.69 56.80
N LEU A 33 -18.11 12.85 57.26
CA LEU A 33 -17.29 13.76 56.47
C LEU A 33 -15.93 13.14 56.11
N MET A 34 -15.26 12.48 57.06
CA MET A 34 -14.00 11.78 56.78
C MET A 34 -14.19 10.62 55.80
N VAL A 35 -15.24 9.81 55.98
CA VAL A 35 -15.56 8.72 55.05
C VAL A 35 -15.84 9.28 53.65
N LEU A 36 -16.60 10.37 53.54
CA LEU A 36 -16.85 11.04 52.27
C LEU A 36 -15.55 11.54 51.62
N LEU A 37 -14.66 12.19 52.38
CA LEU A 37 -13.38 12.67 51.89
C LEU A 37 -12.48 11.53 51.42
N VAL A 38 -12.44 10.41 52.14
CA VAL A 38 -11.68 9.23 51.75
C VAL A 38 -12.22 8.62 50.46
N VAL A 39 -13.55 8.51 50.32
CA VAL A 39 -14.18 7.99 49.09
C VAL A 39 -13.84 8.89 47.89
N ILE A 40 -13.90 10.21 48.05
CA ILE A 40 -13.52 11.16 47.00
C ILE A 40 -12.03 11.03 46.67
N ALA A 41 -11.15 10.96 47.67
CA ALA A 41 -9.72 10.81 47.46
C ALA A 41 -9.36 9.52 46.71
N VAL A 42 -9.98 8.39 47.07
CA VAL A 42 -9.81 7.11 46.38
C VAL A 42 -10.39 7.18 44.96
N GLY A 43 -11.54 7.83 44.76
CA GLY A 43 -12.11 8.07 43.43
C GLY A 43 -11.19 8.88 42.53
N LEU A 44 -10.58 9.94 43.04
CA LEU A 44 -9.62 10.76 42.29
C LEU A 44 -8.31 10.01 42.02
N LEU A 45 -7.81 9.22 42.97
CA LEU A 45 -6.59 8.42 42.80
C LEU A 45 -6.77 7.32 41.74
N THR A 46 -7.93 6.66 41.73
CA THR A 46 -8.26 5.64 40.72
C THR A 46 -8.37 6.27 39.33
N LEU A 47 -9.06 7.40 39.18
CA LEU A 47 -9.12 8.16 37.93
C LEU A 47 -7.72 8.62 37.46
N GLY A 48 -6.89 9.12 38.37
CA GLY A 48 -5.51 9.52 38.07
C GLY A 48 -4.66 8.35 37.58
N THR A 49 -4.79 7.18 38.23
CA THR A 49 -4.07 5.96 37.83
C THR A 49 -4.53 5.45 36.46
N ILE A 50 -5.84 5.47 36.17
CA ILE A 50 -6.38 5.07 34.86
C ILE A 50 -5.90 6.03 33.78
N SER A 51 -5.92 7.34 34.05
CA SER A 51 -5.43 8.37 33.14
C SER A 51 -3.95 8.16 32.80
N LEU A 52 -3.10 7.91 33.79
CA LEU A 52 -1.68 7.63 33.57
C LEU A 52 -1.43 6.37 32.74
N ARG A 53 -2.18 5.29 33.01
CA ARG A 53 -2.09 4.06 32.19
C ARG A 53 -2.49 4.32 30.74
N LYS A 54 -3.58 5.08 30.52
CA LYS A 54 -4.03 5.46 29.18
C LYS A 54 -2.96 6.26 28.44
N THR A 55 -2.39 7.28 29.07
CA THR A 55 -1.32 8.09 28.48
C THR A 55 -0.09 7.26 28.14
N SER A 56 0.31 6.31 29.00
CA SER A 56 1.44 5.42 28.69
C SER A 56 1.16 4.49 27.50
N ALA A 57 -0.07 3.98 27.37
CA ALA A 57 -0.48 3.15 26.26
C ALA A 57 -0.51 3.95 24.96
N GLU A 58 -1.05 5.17 24.99
CA GLU A 58 -1.07 6.09 23.84
C GLU A 58 0.35 6.43 23.39
N ALA A 59 1.26 6.75 24.31
CA ALA A 59 2.67 7.00 24.00
C ALA A 59 3.34 5.79 23.30
N GLY A 60 3.04 4.57 23.76
CA GLY A 60 3.47 3.33 23.11
C GLY A 60 2.92 3.19 21.69
N THR A 61 1.63 3.44 21.47
CA THR A 61 1.02 3.37 20.13
C THR A 61 1.57 4.41 19.16
N ILE A 62 1.84 5.63 19.63
CA ILE A 62 2.46 6.70 18.82
C ILE A 62 3.87 6.27 18.40
N THR A 63 4.66 5.74 19.33
CA THR A 63 6.01 5.25 19.06
C THR A 63 5.98 4.09 18.05
N ALA A 64 5.07 3.13 18.23
CA ALA A 64 4.91 2.01 17.29
C ALA A 64 4.51 2.48 15.89
N ARG A 65 3.58 3.44 15.77
CA ARG A 65 3.19 4.05 14.48
C ARG A 65 4.36 4.79 13.82
N ASN A 66 5.16 5.52 14.58
CA ASN A 66 6.35 6.19 14.06
C ASN A 66 7.41 5.19 13.57
N ASN A 67 7.64 4.10 14.32
CA ASN A 67 8.53 3.03 13.90
C ASN A 67 8.02 2.31 12.65
N ALA A 68 6.70 2.08 12.52
CA ALA A 68 6.11 1.49 11.32
C ALA A 68 6.28 2.41 10.09
N ARG A 69 6.09 3.73 10.25
CA ARG A 69 6.35 4.70 9.18
C ARG A 69 7.82 4.69 8.75
N LEU A 70 8.74 4.65 9.72
CA LEU A 70 10.17 4.49 9.42
C LEU A 70 10.44 3.19 8.66
N ALA A 71 9.81 2.07 9.06
CA ALA A 71 9.94 0.79 8.38
C ALA A 71 9.50 0.87 6.91
N ILE A 72 8.37 1.54 6.63
CA ILE A 72 7.89 1.77 5.27
C ILE A 72 8.87 2.61 4.46
N LEU A 73 9.38 3.71 5.03
CA LEU A 73 10.36 4.56 4.36
C LEU A 73 11.65 3.79 4.01
N LEU A 74 12.13 2.95 4.93
CA LEU A 74 13.29 2.09 4.70
C LEU A 74 13.00 1.02 3.64
N ALA A 75 11.84 0.38 3.69
CA ALA A 75 11.43 -0.61 2.69
C ALA A 75 11.38 0.00 1.28
N VAL A 76 10.79 1.20 1.14
CA VAL A 76 10.77 1.93 -0.14
C VAL A 76 12.18 2.32 -0.58
N GLY A 77 13.05 2.75 0.34
CA GLY A 77 14.45 3.06 0.04
C GLY A 77 15.22 1.83 -0.47
N GLU A 78 15.07 0.68 0.17
CA GLU A 78 15.67 -0.58 -0.29
C GLU A 78 15.09 -1.04 -1.64
N LEU A 79 13.78 -0.86 -1.86
CA LEU A 79 13.19 -1.13 -3.17
C LEU A 79 13.79 -0.23 -4.26
N GLN A 80 13.88 1.07 -4.03
CA GLN A 80 14.46 2.01 -5.01
C GLN A 80 15.93 1.70 -5.28
N LYS A 81 16.70 1.36 -4.23
CA LYS A 81 18.12 1.00 -4.36
C LYS A 81 18.32 -0.29 -5.17
N ASN A 82 17.50 -1.30 -4.92
CA ASN A 82 17.70 -2.63 -5.50
C ASN A 82 16.94 -2.84 -6.83
N LEU A 83 15.80 -2.16 -7.03
CA LEU A 83 14.94 -2.23 -8.23
C LEU A 83 14.96 -0.98 -9.11
N GLY A 84 15.78 0.03 -8.81
CA GLY A 84 15.83 1.26 -9.59
C GLY A 84 16.47 1.13 -10.98
N ASP A 85 17.24 0.06 -11.23
CA ASP A 85 17.79 -0.26 -12.56
C ASP A 85 16.75 -1.10 -13.32
N ASP A 86 16.41 -0.71 -14.55
CA ASP A 86 15.41 -1.40 -15.39
C ASP A 86 15.81 -2.86 -15.72
N ARG A 87 17.06 -3.23 -15.43
CA ARG A 87 17.60 -4.58 -15.59
C ARG A 87 17.51 -5.40 -14.30
N ARG A 88 16.44 -5.23 -13.55
CA ARG A 88 16.15 -5.98 -12.32
C ARG A 88 14.91 -6.82 -12.51
N VAL A 89 14.97 -8.04 -11.99
CA VAL A 89 13.85 -8.98 -11.99
C VAL A 89 13.60 -9.40 -10.56
N THR A 90 12.33 -9.39 -10.18
CA THR A 90 11.87 -9.89 -8.90
C THR A 90 11.31 -11.29 -9.04
N ALA A 91 11.45 -12.09 -7.99
CA ALA A 91 10.80 -13.38 -7.91
C ALA A 91 10.67 -13.82 -6.45
N ASP A 92 9.69 -14.68 -6.19
CA ASP A 92 9.45 -15.21 -4.86
C ASP A 92 10.42 -16.35 -4.57
N ALA A 93 10.77 -16.51 -3.29
CA ALA A 93 11.61 -17.60 -2.81
C ALA A 93 11.02 -19.00 -3.07
N SER A 94 9.73 -19.10 -3.37
CA SER A 94 9.05 -20.33 -3.82
C SER A 94 9.66 -20.95 -5.07
N MET A 95 10.50 -20.22 -5.82
CA MET A 95 11.30 -20.79 -6.91
C MET A 95 12.31 -21.86 -6.45
N PHE A 96 12.62 -21.90 -5.14
CA PHE A 96 13.51 -22.87 -4.53
C PHE A 96 12.68 -23.96 -3.83
N GLU A 97 13.00 -25.21 -4.13
CA GLU A 97 12.38 -26.35 -3.45
C GLU A 97 12.72 -26.33 -1.95
N GLY A 98 11.70 -26.48 -1.10
CA GLY A 98 11.86 -26.47 0.36
C GLY A 98 12.23 -25.12 0.98
N ALA A 99 11.91 -23.99 0.32
CA ALA A 99 12.15 -22.66 0.88
C ALA A 99 11.44 -22.49 2.24
N ALA A 100 12.18 -22.02 3.25
CA ALA A 100 11.65 -21.71 4.57
C ALA A 100 10.70 -20.49 4.55
N ASN A 101 10.93 -19.55 3.64
CA ASN A 101 10.12 -18.34 3.48
C ASN A 101 9.67 -18.18 2.02
N PRO A 102 8.70 -18.96 1.51
CA PRO A 102 8.38 -19.03 0.08
C PRO A 102 7.88 -17.70 -0.53
N HIS A 103 7.25 -16.84 0.26
CA HIS A 103 6.72 -15.54 -0.20
C HIS A 103 7.70 -14.37 -0.01
N ALA A 104 8.94 -14.65 0.40
CA ALA A 104 9.96 -13.61 0.46
C ALA A 104 10.34 -13.16 -0.96
N LEU A 105 10.36 -11.85 -1.18
CA LEU A 105 10.72 -11.26 -2.46
C LEU A 105 12.24 -11.17 -2.59
N GLY A 106 12.79 -11.82 -3.61
CA GLY A 106 14.18 -11.67 -4.00
C GLY A 106 14.34 -10.75 -5.21
N VAL A 107 15.53 -10.17 -5.35
CA VAL A 107 15.91 -9.33 -6.48
C VAL A 107 17.13 -9.93 -7.18
N TRP A 108 17.05 -10.05 -8.49
CA TRP A 108 18.13 -10.51 -9.36
C TRP A 108 18.44 -9.50 -10.45
N LYS A 109 19.69 -9.48 -10.91
CA LYS A 109 20.05 -8.86 -12.19
C LYS A 109 19.52 -9.73 -13.31
N SER A 110 18.87 -9.09 -14.28
CA SER A 110 18.37 -9.78 -15.46
C SER A 110 19.51 -10.43 -16.26
N TRP A 111 19.16 -11.48 -16.99
CA TRP A 111 20.08 -12.17 -17.86
C TRP A 111 19.33 -13.00 -18.88
N SER A 112 19.89 -13.10 -20.08
CA SER A 112 19.43 -14.02 -21.11
C SER A 112 20.61 -14.87 -21.57
N PRO A 113 20.43 -16.20 -21.67
CA PRO A 113 21.44 -17.07 -22.25
C PRO A 113 21.61 -16.92 -23.77
N LYS A 114 20.80 -16.05 -24.41
CA LYS A 114 20.81 -15.83 -25.87
C LYS A 114 20.79 -17.14 -26.67
N LEU A 115 19.91 -18.06 -26.26
CA LEU A 115 19.77 -19.39 -26.89
C LEU A 115 19.51 -19.32 -28.40
N ALA A 116 18.92 -18.23 -28.89
CA ALA A 116 18.74 -17.99 -30.33
C ALA A 116 20.07 -17.85 -31.10
N ASP A 117 21.12 -17.32 -30.47
CA ASP A 117 22.43 -17.11 -31.08
C ASP A 117 23.24 -18.43 -31.13
N SER A 118 22.87 -19.43 -30.33
CA SER A 118 23.55 -20.73 -30.26
C SER A 118 22.58 -21.85 -29.86
N PRO A 119 21.68 -22.24 -30.79
CA PRO A 119 20.58 -23.17 -30.51
C PRO A 119 21.03 -24.60 -30.22
N LEU A 120 22.24 -24.96 -30.64
CA LEU A 120 22.86 -26.27 -30.39
C LEU A 120 23.87 -26.24 -29.22
N GLY A 121 23.97 -25.11 -28.50
CA GLY A 121 24.87 -24.94 -27.37
C GLY A 121 24.43 -25.76 -26.15
N ALA A 122 25.39 -26.04 -25.26
CA ALA A 122 25.07 -26.65 -23.97
C ALA A 122 24.12 -25.76 -23.16
N ALA A 123 23.15 -26.38 -22.47
CA ALA A 123 22.23 -25.65 -21.62
C ALA A 123 23.00 -24.84 -20.56
N PRO A 124 22.63 -23.57 -20.33
CA PRO A 124 23.26 -22.75 -19.31
C PRO A 124 23.13 -23.36 -17.91
N LYS A 125 24.13 -23.11 -17.07
CA LYS A 125 24.09 -23.50 -15.65
C LYS A 125 23.22 -22.53 -14.85
N TYR A 126 21.91 -22.69 -14.92
CA TYR A 126 20.93 -21.81 -14.26
C TYR A 126 21.16 -21.64 -12.76
N ALA A 127 21.62 -22.68 -12.05
CA ALA A 127 21.91 -22.59 -10.62
C ALA A 127 23.00 -21.55 -10.31
N THR A 128 24.08 -21.54 -11.09
CA THR A 128 25.19 -20.58 -10.94
C THR A 128 24.76 -19.16 -11.29
N GLU A 129 23.95 -18.98 -12.33
CA GLU A 129 23.46 -17.65 -12.71
C GLU A 129 22.47 -17.08 -11.69
N LYS A 130 21.64 -17.93 -11.07
CA LYS A 130 20.72 -17.52 -9.99
C LYS A 130 21.46 -17.01 -8.75
N GLU A 131 22.62 -17.58 -8.44
CA GLU A 131 23.43 -17.18 -7.31
C GLU A 131 24.29 -15.94 -7.63
N SER A 132 24.99 -15.93 -8.77
CA SER A 132 25.92 -14.86 -9.12
C SER A 132 25.23 -13.52 -9.43
N ARG A 133 23.96 -13.56 -9.84
CA ARG A 133 23.16 -12.37 -10.19
C ARG A 133 22.22 -11.94 -9.08
N PHE A 134 22.23 -12.64 -7.96
CA PHE A 134 21.41 -12.27 -6.82
C PHE A 134 21.86 -10.92 -6.24
N VAL A 135 20.89 -10.08 -5.91
CA VAL A 135 21.14 -8.76 -5.30
C VAL A 135 20.79 -8.81 -3.81
N GLY A 136 19.62 -9.34 -3.47
CA GLY A 136 19.21 -9.48 -2.08
C GLY A 136 17.72 -9.76 -1.88
N TRP A 137 17.38 -10.16 -0.66
CA TRP A 137 16.02 -10.36 -0.18
C TRP A 137 15.42 -9.06 0.38
N MET A 138 14.18 -8.74 0.03
CA MET A 138 13.48 -7.51 0.42
C MET A 138 12.69 -7.70 1.72
N THR A 139 13.42 -7.93 2.81
CA THR A 139 12.85 -8.01 4.16
C THR A 139 13.80 -7.40 5.19
N SER A 140 13.30 -7.08 6.37
CA SER A 140 14.14 -6.64 7.48
C SER A 140 14.89 -7.82 8.08
N SER A 141 16.20 -7.67 8.25
CA SER A 141 17.05 -8.64 8.96
C SER A 141 17.81 -7.95 10.10
N GLY A 142 17.99 -8.65 11.22
CA GLY A 142 18.93 -8.24 12.27
C GLY A 142 20.40 -8.35 11.82
N LYS A 143 20.67 -9.09 10.73
CA LYS A 143 21.96 -9.23 10.06
C LYS A 143 21.76 -8.99 8.55
N PRO A 144 21.88 -7.73 8.08
CA PRO A 144 21.59 -7.39 6.69
C PRO A 144 22.40 -8.18 5.65
N LYS A 145 23.65 -8.55 5.98
CA LYS A 145 24.51 -9.34 5.09
C LYS A 145 23.95 -10.72 4.74
N ASP A 146 23.15 -11.32 5.62
CA ASP A 146 22.57 -12.63 5.36
C ASP A 146 21.55 -12.55 4.21
N LEU A 147 20.93 -11.37 4.00
CA LEU A 147 19.96 -11.14 2.93
C LEU A 147 20.59 -11.02 1.54
N GLU A 148 21.91 -10.83 1.46
CA GLU A 148 22.66 -10.81 0.20
C GLU A 148 22.99 -12.22 -0.30
N SER A 149 22.66 -13.26 0.48
CA SER A 149 22.81 -14.66 0.08
C SER A 149 21.47 -15.32 -0.25
N VAL A 150 21.46 -16.13 -1.32
CA VAL A 150 20.30 -16.92 -1.73
C VAL A 150 19.90 -17.94 -0.65
N ASP A 151 20.87 -18.44 0.13
CA ASP A 151 20.65 -19.48 1.13
C ASP A 151 19.75 -19.04 2.29
N TRP A 152 19.60 -17.73 2.51
CA TRP A 152 18.69 -17.19 3.50
C TRP A 152 17.25 -17.64 3.26
N ALA A 153 16.79 -17.77 2.01
CA ALA A 153 15.44 -18.25 1.73
C ALA A 153 15.22 -19.72 2.09
N LYS A 154 16.29 -20.53 2.12
CA LYS A 154 16.24 -21.97 2.44
C LYS A 154 16.43 -22.25 3.94
N THR A 155 17.27 -21.46 4.60
CA THR A 155 17.78 -21.75 5.95
C THR A 155 17.54 -20.63 6.97
N GLY A 156 17.17 -19.43 6.51
CA GLY A 156 17.07 -18.24 7.33
C GLY A 156 15.83 -18.25 8.20
N ALA A 157 16.01 -18.62 9.48
CA ALA A 157 15.07 -18.25 10.51
C ALA A 157 15.26 -16.75 10.82
N SER A 158 14.19 -15.96 10.71
CA SER A 158 14.21 -14.56 11.13
C SER A 158 14.55 -14.48 12.63
N LEU A 159 15.67 -13.84 12.97
CA LEU A 159 16.01 -13.51 14.36
C LEU A 159 14.96 -12.53 14.91
N ASP A 160 14.36 -12.83 16.07
CA ASP A 160 13.26 -12.05 16.68
C ASP A 160 12.15 -11.72 15.65
N PRO A 161 11.41 -12.74 15.17
CA PRO A 161 10.48 -12.58 14.05
C PRO A 161 9.28 -11.72 14.44
N VAL A 162 8.89 -10.84 13.53
CA VAL A 162 7.64 -10.07 13.59
C VAL A 162 6.79 -10.54 12.41
N GLY A 163 5.64 -11.14 12.71
CA GLY A 163 4.67 -11.52 11.68
C GLY A 163 4.10 -10.27 11.02
N LEU A 164 4.29 -10.15 9.71
CA LEU A 164 3.81 -9.03 8.89
C LEU A 164 2.62 -9.44 8.04
N PHE A 165 2.62 -10.68 7.56
CA PHE A 165 1.53 -11.32 6.83
C PHE A 165 1.11 -12.60 7.55
N SER A 166 -0.18 -12.92 7.50
CA SER A 166 -0.74 -14.08 8.21
C SER A 166 -1.68 -14.89 7.32
N GLU A 167 -1.76 -16.19 7.57
CA GLU A 167 -2.63 -17.10 6.82
C GLU A 167 -4.10 -16.66 6.86
N ASP A 168 -4.56 -16.18 8.01
CA ASP A 168 -5.97 -15.80 8.18
C ASP A 168 -6.36 -14.51 7.47
N ALA A 169 -5.43 -13.57 7.33
CA ALA A 169 -5.68 -12.27 6.71
C ALA A 169 -5.26 -12.23 5.23
N ASP A 170 -4.20 -12.95 4.86
CA ASP A 170 -3.50 -12.79 3.58
C ASP A 170 -3.30 -14.11 2.82
N GLY A 171 -3.60 -15.27 3.44
CA GLY A 171 -3.41 -16.61 2.87
C GLY A 171 -1.97 -17.03 2.71
N PHE A 172 -1.06 -16.32 3.39
CA PHE A 172 0.32 -16.74 3.54
C PHE A 172 0.94 -16.11 4.78
N THR A 173 1.98 -16.74 5.32
CA THR A 173 2.78 -16.19 6.40
C THR A 173 4.09 -15.61 5.89
N LEU A 174 4.40 -14.38 6.29
CA LEU A 174 5.71 -13.79 6.05
C LEU A 174 6.09 -12.94 7.26
N SER A 175 7.32 -13.15 7.75
CA SER A 175 7.88 -12.44 8.89
C SER A 175 9.13 -11.65 8.49
N GLY A 176 9.30 -10.48 9.10
CA GLY A 176 10.56 -9.75 9.08
C GLY A 176 11.26 -9.88 10.43
N SER A 177 12.59 -9.82 10.46
CA SER A 177 13.30 -9.71 11.74
C SER A 177 13.14 -8.33 12.34
N ARG A 178 12.93 -8.26 13.65
CA ARG A 178 12.90 -6.99 14.38
C ARG A 178 14.27 -6.34 14.40
N VAL A 179 14.37 -5.16 13.80
CA VAL A 179 15.52 -4.27 13.95
C VAL A 179 15.27 -3.36 15.15
N LYS A 180 16.12 -3.48 16.17
CA LYS A 180 15.97 -2.77 17.44
C LYS A 180 16.53 -1.35 17.32
N LEU A 181 15.80 -0.35 17.81
CA LEU A 181 16.21 1.05 17.80
C LEU A 181 16.79 1.46 19.17
N PRO A 182 18.00 2.05 19.22
CA PRO A 182 18.56 2.57 20.45
C PRO A 182 17.75 3.79 20.94
N GLY A 183 17.56 3.90 22.25
CA GLY A 183 16.80 4.97 22.89
C GLY A 183 17.64 5.80 23.87
N ALA A 184 17.36 7.10 23.96
CA ALA A 184 18.14 8.08 24.74
C ALA A 184 17.97 7.99 26.28
N GLN A 185 16.93 7.34 26.80
CA GLN A 185 16.77 7.09 28.24
C GLN A 185 16.51 5.60 28.47
N ALA A 186 17.50 4.89 29.01
CA ALA A 186 17.37 3.55 29.61
C ALA A 186 17.06 2.35 28.68
N GLY A 187 17.79 2.22 27.57
CA GLY A 187 17.72 1.01 26.74
C GLY A 187 16.62 1.06 25.68
N LEU A 188 16.74 0.10 24.75
CA LEU A 188 16.01 -0.02 23.48
C LEU A 188 14.55 0.52 23.52
N ARG A 189 14.25 1.54 22.71
CA ARG A 189 12.94 2.26 22.69
C ARG A 189 11.92 1.66 21.72
N GLY A 190 12.16 0.44 21.26
CA GLY A 190 11.30 -0.28 20.33
C GLY A 190 12.09 -0.85 19.17
N GLY A 191 11.37 -1.26 18.14
CA GLY A 191 11.96 -1.74 16.91
C GLY A 191 10.96 -1.64 15.76
N PHE A 192 11.46 -1.94 14.57
CA PHE A 192 10.65 -2.02 13.37
C PHE A 192 10.99 -3.31 12.63
N ALA A 193 10.05 -3.75 11.80
CA ALA A 193 10.24 -4.82 10.84
C ALA A 193 9.47 -4.45 9.58
N TRP A 194 9.95 -4.88 8.43
CA TRP A 194 9.31 -4.65 7.14
C TRP A 194 9.59 -5.83 6.23
N ALA A 195 8.71 -6.06 5.27
CA ALA A 195 8.90 -7.02 4.20
C ALA A 195 8.15 -6.51 2.98
N VAL A 196 8.67 -6.83 1.80
CA VAL A 196 8.02 -6.50 0.54
C VAL A 196 7.56 -7.79 -0.11
N VAL A 197 6.35 -7.75 -0.65
CA VAL A 197 5.77 -8.78 -1.50
C VAL A 197 5.47 -8.17 -2.86
N GLN A 198 5.48 -8.99 -3.90
CA GLN A 198 5.18 -8.55 -5.25
C GLN A 198 3.77 -8.97 -5.68
N ASP A 199 3.23 -8.24 -6.64
CA ASP A 199 1.98 -8.60 -7.33
C ASP A 199 2.24 -9.19 -8.72
N ALA A 200 3.48 -9.16 -9.21
CA ALA A 200 3.83 -9.59 -10.57
C ALA A 200 3.65 -11.10 -10.81
N THR A 201 3.75 -11.92 -9.75
CA THR A 201 3.53 -13.37 -9.79
C THR A 201 2.06 -13.76 -9.58
N LYS A 202 1.20 -12.78 -9.28
CA LYS A 202 -0.21 -13.00 -8.96
C LYS A 202 -1.09 -12.87 -10.19
N ALA A 203 -2.18 -13.61 -10.19
CA ALA A 203 -3.17 -13.59 -11.25
C ALA A 203 -4.09 -12.38 -11.10
N LYS A 204 -4.20 -11.56 -12.15
CA LYS A 204 -4.96 -10.31 -12.10
C LYS A 204 -6.45 -10.56 -12.36
N ILE A 205 -7.32 -10.21 -11.41
CA ILE A 205 -8.77 -10.54 -11.47
C ILE A 205 -9.64 -9.50 -12.21
N ASN A 206 -9.05 -8.43 -12.71
CA ASN A 206 -9.75 -7.31 -13.35
C ASN A 206 -9.18 -7.00 -14.75
N ILE A 207 -8.85 -8.04 -15.52
CA ILE A 207 -8.26 -7.88 -16.85
C ILE A 207 -9.35 -7.48 -17.87
N SER A 208 -9.14 -6.33 -18.51
CA SER A 208 -9.93 -5.90 -19.68
C SER A 208 -9.48 -6.64 -20.94
N GLY A 209 -10.40 -6.83 -21.88
CA GLY A 209 -10.11 -7.44 -23.18
C GLY A 209 -11.39 -7.69 -23.96
N PRO A 210 -11.29 -8.11 -25.24
CA PRO A 210 -12.46 -8.51 -26.02
C PRO A 210 -13.24 -9.60 -25.28
N GLU A 211 -14.54 -9.41 -25.13
CA GLU A 211 -15.44 -10.42 -24.56
C GLU A 211 -15.69 -11.54 -25.57
N ASP A 212 -15.71 -11.20 -26.86
CA ASP A 212 -15.94 -12.13 -27.95
C ASP A 212 -14.62 -12.72 -28.46
N ALA A 213 -14.59 -14.06 -28.58
CA ALA A 213 -13.42 -14.78 -29.08
C ALA A 213 -13.07 -14.46 -30.55
N ASN A 214 -14.04 -13.96 -31.31
CA ASN A 214 -13.91 -13.70 -32.74
C ASN A 214 -13.21 -12.37 -33.08
N ASP A 215 -13.01 -11.48 -32.11
CA ASP A 215 -12.37 -10.16 -32.27
C ASP A 215 -10.94 -10.15 -31.69
N ARG A 216 -10.33 -11.34 -31.58
CA ARG A 216 -8.99 -11.54 -31.03
C ARG A 216 -8.00 -11.79 -32.16
N ASP A 217 -7.12 -10.81 -32.38
CA ASP A 217 -5.90 -11.05 -33.18
C ASP A 217 -4.94 -11.90 -32.35
N ILE A 218 -4.36 -12.93 -32.95
CA ILE A 218 -3.38 -13.82 -32.32
C ILE A 218 -2.22 -13.01 -31.73
N ASN A 219 -1.82 -11.93 -32.39
CA ASN A 219 -0.73 -11.07 -31.91
C ASN A 219 -1.13 -10.28 -30.67
N ASP A 220 -2.39 -9.89 -30.54
CA ASP A 220 -2.90 -9.18 -29.36
C ASP A 220 -3.02 -10.16 -28.17
N GLU A 221 -3.41 -11.41 -28.39
CA GLU A 221 -3.45 -12.44 -27.34
C GLU A 221 -2.06 -12.77 -26.77
N LEU A 222 -1.01 -12.76 -27.61
CA LEU A 222 0.36 -13.01 -27.18
C LEU A 222 0.94 -11.87 -26.33
N GLN A 223 0.38 -10.67 -26.41
CA GLN A 223 0.85 -9.49 -25.67
C GLN A 223 -0.10 -9.04 -24.55
N ALA A 224 -1.35 -9.52 -24.54
CA ALA A 224 -2.31 -9.26 -23.49
C ALA A 224 -2.17 -10.25 -22.33
N GLN A 225 -2.37 -9.77 -21.11
CA GLN A 225 -2.48 -10.66 -19.96
C GLN A 225 -3.74 -11.53 -20.12
N ALA A 226 -3.60 -12.84 -19.97
CA ALA A 226 -4.75 -13.75 -20.01
C ALA A 226 -5.62 -13.59 -18.76
N ARG A 227 -6.95 -13.64 -18.92
CA ARG A 227 -7.91 -13.65 -17.81
C ARG A 227 -7.66 -14.88 -16.92
N PRO A 228 -7.66 -14.73 -15.59
CA PRO A 228 -7.44 -15.86 -14.70
C PRO A 228 -8.64 -16.81 -14.72
N ASN A 229 -8.35 -18.08 -14.46
CA ASN A 229 -9.38 -19.06 -14.16
C ASN A 229 -9.62 -19.09 -12.64
N LEU A 230 -10.82 -18.70 -12.22
CA LEU A 230 -11.22 -18.55 -10.82
C LEU A 230 -11.99 -19.76 -10.27
N VAL A 231 -12.15 -20.83 -11.06
CA VAL A 231 -12.98 -22.00 -10.68
C VAL A 231 -12.53 -22.65 -9.36
N LYS A 232 -11.21 -22.67 -9.08
CA LYS A 232 -10.64 -23.22 -7.85
C LYS A 232 -10.47 -22.23 -6.70
N SER A 233 -10.83 -20.95 -6.88
CA SER A 233 -10.76 -19.98 -5.77
C SER A 233 -11.83 -20.30 -4.73
N ASP A 234 -11.53 -20.06 -3.46
CA ASP A 234 -12.51 -20.22 -2.37
C ASP A 234 -13.45 -19.02 -2.27
N ASN A 235 -12.96 -17.81 -2.61
CA ASN A 235 -13.68 -16.55 -2.47
C ASN A 235 -14.25 -15.99 -3.78
N PHE A 236 -13.73 -16.39 -4.94
CA PHE A 236 -14.15 -15.89 -6.25
C PHE A 236 -14.89 -16.91 -7.11
N LYS A 237 -15.85 -16.43 -7.90
CA LYS A 237 -16.57 -17.15 -8.94
C LYS A 237 -15.98 -16.81 -10.30
N GLN A 238 -16.05 -17.76 -11.24
CA GLN A 238 -15.74 -17.47 -12.63
C GLN A 238 -16.88 -16.63 -13.25
N ALA A 239 -16.62 -15.34 -13.47
CA ALA A 239 -17.57 -14.47 -14.15
C ALA A 239 -17.66 -14.81 -15.65
N PRO A 240 -18.87 -14.99 -16.22
CA PRO A 240 -19.06 -15.39 -17.62
C PRO A 240 -18.73 -14.26 -18.61
N ASP A 241 -19.09 -13.01 -18.29
CA ASP A 241 -18.98 -11.82 -19.14
C ASP A 241 -18.64 -10.58 -18.29
N GLY A 242 -18.60 -9.37 -18.86
CA GLY A 242 -18.51 -8.11 -18.10
C GLY A 242 -17.11 -7.75 -17.55
N TRP A 243 -16.06 -8.47 -17.96
CA TRP A 243 -14.67 -8.24 -17.56
C TRP A 243 -14.16 -6.84 -17.93
N ALA A 244 -14.58 -6.31 -19.08
CA ALA A 244 -14.23 -4.95 -19.49
C ALA A 244 -14.74 -3.90 -18.50
N SER A 245 -15.95 -4.08 -17.94
CA SER A 245 -16.50 -3.20 -16.92
C SER A 245 -15.80 -3.38 -15.57
N ARG A 246 -15.44 -4.62 -15.21
CA ARG A 246 -14.71 -4.92 -13.96
C ARG A 246 -13.33 -4.28 -13.92
N ALA A 247 -12.64 -4.21 -15.05
CA ALA A 247 -11.33 -3.54 -15.14
C ALA A 247 -11.37 -2.08 -14.65
N GLY A 248 -12.48 -1.36 -14.87
CA GLY A 248 -12.64 0.03 -14.41
C GLY A 248 -13.28 0.19 -13.03
N ARG A 249 -13.82 -0.88 -12.43
CA ARG A 249 -14.61 -0.83 -11.18
C ARG A 249 -13.94 -1.55 -10.02
N VAL A 250 -13.22 -2.63 -10.29
CA VAL A 250 -12.54 -3.46 -9.28
C VAL A 250 -11.10 -2.99 -9.17
N LEU A 251 -10.84 -2.00 -8.32
CA LEU A 251 -9.50 -1.43 -8.11
C LEU A 251 -8.75 -2.13 -6.96
N SER A 252 -9.46 -2.77 -6.04
CA SER A 252 -8.91 -3.54 -4.92
C SER A 252 -9.66 -4.86 -4.71
N LEU A 253 -9.02 -5.82 -4.04
CA LEU A 253 -9.66 -7.08 -3.66
C LEU A 253 -10.89 -6.84 -2.77
N GLU A 254 -10.86 -5.81 -1.92
CA GLU A 254 -12.02 -5.43 -1.10
C GLU A 254 -13.18 -4.90 -1.95
N GLN A 255 -12.91 -4.17 -3.04
CA GLN A 255 -13.96 -3.77 -3.98
C GLN A 255 -14.50 -4.95 -4.79
N ALA A 256 -13.71 -6.00 -5.01
CA ALA A 256 -14.19 -7.22 -5.65
C ALA A 256 -15.34 -7.87 -4.86
N LYS A 257 -15.41 -7.67 -3.52
CA LYS A 257 -16.52 -8.14 -2.68
C LYS A 257 -17.87 -7.49 -3.03
N LEU A 258 -17.85 -6.33 -3.68
CA LEU A 258 -19.05 -5.59 -4.07
C LEU A 258 -19.64 -6.10 -5.40
N ASP A 259 -18.92 -6.99 -6.10
CA ASP A 259 -19.36 -7.59 -7.35
C ASP A 259 -19.99 -8.97 -7.09
N PRO A 260 -21.32 -9.12 -7.18
CA PRO A 260 -22.01 -10.36 -6.83
C PRO A 260 -21.72 -11.52 -7.78
N ASP A 261 -21.31 -11.21 -9.01
CA ASP A 261 -20.99 -12.19 -10.04
C ASP A 261 -19.55 -12.70 -9.91
N LEU A 262 -18.67 -11.89 -9.32
CA LEU A 262 -17.27 -12.24 -9.06
C LEU A 262 -17.06 -12.85 -7.66
N TYR A 263 -17.78 -12.40 -6.64
CA TYR A 263 -17.56 -12.78 -5.25
C TYR A 263 -18.53 -13.86 -4.77
N LYS A 264 -18.03 -14.82 -3.99
CA LYS A 264 -18.82 -15.92 -3.41
C LYS A 264 -19.61 -15.54 -2.16
N GLY A 265 -19.33 -14.39 -1.55
CA GLY A 265 -19.96 -13.98 -0.27
C GLY A 265 -19.21 -14.45 0.97
N THR A 266 -17.98 -14.95 0.82
CA THR A 266 -17.19 -15.57 1.89
C THR A 266 -16.24 -14.57 2.58
N GLY A 267 -16.52 -14.24 3.85
CA GLY A 267 -15.63 -13.57 4.82
C GLY A 267 -14.43 -12.74 4.28
N THR A 268 -13.25 -12.99 4.85
CA THR A 268 -12.00 -12.36 4.43
C THR A 268 -11.48 -13.04 3.17
N ILE A 269 -10.99 -12.27 2.19
CA ILE A 269 -10.32 -12.81 1.00
C ILE A 269 -8.93 -13.26 1.43
N LYS A 270 -8.71 -14.58 1.44
CA LYS A 270 -7.44 -15.17 1.85
C LYS A 270 -6.49 -15.33 0.69
N GLU A 271 -6.95 -15.38 -0.55
CA GLU A 271 -6.11 -15.67 -1.72
C GLU A 271 -5.33 -14.44 -2.22
N LYS A 272 -4.82 -13.59 -1.32
CA LYS A 272 -4.00 -12.42 -1.67
C LYS A 272 -2.59 -12.79 -2.12
N ALA A 273 -2.16 -14.03 -1.88
CA ALA A 273 -0.96 -14.63 -2.47
C ALA A 273 -1.15 -14.96 -3.95
N ASP A 274 -2.37 -15.33 -4.36
CA ASP A 274 -2.64 -15.85 -5.70
C ASP A 274 -3.24 -14.79 -6.62
N PHE A 275 -4.05 -13.88 -6.08
CA PHE A 275 -4.80 -12.90 -6.85
C PHE A 275 -4.42 -11.46 -6.52
N THR A 276 -4.50 -10.60 -7.53
CA THR A 276 -4.32 -9.15 -7.41
C THR A 276 -5.29 -8.40 -8.32
N THR A 277 -5.51 -7.12 -8.03
CA THR A 277 -6.16 -6.16 -8.94
C THR A 277 -5.15 -5.23 -9.62
N ASN A 278 -3.89 -5.30 -9.19
CA ASN A 278 -2.81 -4.44 -9.66
C ASN A 278 -1.88 -5.23 -10.58
N GLY A 279 -1.42 -4.58 -11.64
CA GLY A 279 -0.51 -5.19 -12.58
C GLY A 279 -0.37 -4.30 -13.79
N TYR A 280 0.86 -3.89 -14.07
CA TYR A 280 1.22 -2.99 -15.15
C TYR A 280 2.42 -3.58 -15.88
N GLY A 281 2.28 -3.74 -17.19
CA GLY A 281 3.42 -4.06 -18.06
C GLY A 281 4.01 -2.77 -18.59
N LEU A 282 5.33 -2.63 -18.49
CA LEU A 282 6.08 -1.58 -19.17
C LEU A 282 6.71 -2.18 -20.43
N LEU A 283 6.83 -1.39 -21.49
CA LEU A 283 7.48 -1.79 -22.73
C LEU A 283 9.01 -1.68 -22.60
N THR A 284 9.61 -2.36 -21.62
CA THR A 284 11.06 -2.31 -21.35
C THR A 284 11.80 -3.56 -21.81
N ASP A 285 13.04 -3.40 -22.29
CA ASP A 285 13.98 -4.49 -22.46
C ASP A 285 14.66 -4.74 -21.12
N VAL A 286 14.14 -5.70 -20.36
CA VAL A 286 14.66 -6.02 -19.04
C VAL A 286 16.06 -6.63 -19.13
N VAL A 287 16.47 -7.24 -20.24
CA VAL A 287 17.79 -7.89 -20.37
C VAL A 287 18.88 -6.86 -20.66
N ASN A 288 18.68 -5.99 -21.64
CA ASN A 288 19.69 -5.02 -22.08
C ASN A 288 19.49 -3.63 -21.45
N GLY A 289 18.31 -3.34 -20.90
CA GLY A 289 17.88 -2.01 -20.46
C GLY A 289 17.21 -1.21 -21.58
N GLY A 290 16.40 -0.21 -21.20
CA GLY A 290 15.70 0.65 -22.15
C GLY A 290 14.33 0.11 -22.59
N LEU A 291 13.81 0.59 -23.73
CA LEU A 291 12.52 0.15 -24.27
C LEU A 291 12.67 -1.13 -25.09
N LYS A 292 11.63 -1.98 -25.07
CA LYS A 292 11.57 -3.25 -25.84
C LYS A 292 11.68 -3.03 -27.35
N THR A 293 11.32 -1.85 -27.81
CA THR A 293 11.51 -1.39 -29.19
C THR A 293 12.23 -0.06 -29.15
N ASP A 294 13.32 0.05 -29.90
CA ASP A 294 14.05 1.31 -30.04
C ASP A 294 13.19 2.32 -30.82
N LEU A 295 12.70 3.34 -30.11
CA LEU A 295 11.94 4.44 -30.70
C LEU A 295 12.82 5.65 -31.04
N SER A 296 14.14 5.57 -30.81
CA SER A 296 15.07 6.69 -31.00
C SER A 296 15.09 7.15 -32.45
N LEU A 297 15.14 6.21 -33.41
CA LEU A 297 15.05 6.50 -34.85
C LEU A 297 13.77 7.29 -35.18
N ALA A 298 12.60 6.82 -34.72
CA ALA A 298 11.34 7.52 -34.94
C ALA A 298 11.34 8.93 -34.30
N PHE A 299 11.96 9.07 -33.13
CA PHE A 299 12.03 10.36 -32.44
C PHE A 299 13.09 11.31 -33.02
N GLU A 300 14.11 10.81 -33.73
CA GLU A 300 15.13 11.60 -34.44
C GLU A 300 14.72 11.98 -35.87
N MET A 301 13.77 11.26 -36.49
CA MET A 301 13.21 11.63 -37.80
C MET A 301 12.64 13.04 -37.82
N ASP A 302 12.70 13.71 -38.98
CA ASP A 302 12.08 15.03 -39.16
C ASP A 302 10.57 14.99 -38.87
N LYS A 303 9.98 16.15 -38.56
CA LYS A 303 8.57 16.23 -38.15
C LYS A 303 7.64 15.70 -39.23
N ASP A 304 7.91 16.02 -40.49
CA ASP A 304 7.04 15.65 -41.61
C ASP A 304 7.08 14.14 -41.84
N SER A 305 8.25 13.51 -41.73
CA SER A 305 8.39 12.06 -41.81
C SER A 305 7.81 11.32 -40.60
N PHE A 306 7.90 11.89 -39.40
CA PHE A 306 7.28 11.32 -38.19
C PHE A 306 5.74 11.33 -38.26
N GLU A 307 5.15 12.37 -38.85
CA GLU A 307 3.69 12.54 -38.92
C GLU A 307 3.00 11.72 -40.02
N LYS A 308 3.77 11.12 -40.95
CA LYS A 308 3.24 10.24 -42.00
C LYS A 308 2.54 9.02 -41.38
N ASP A 309 1.42 8.62 -41.98
CA ASP A 309 0.68 7.42 -41.56
C ASP A 309 1.38 6.10 -41.95
N ASP A 310 2.41 6.19 -42.78
CA ASP A 310 3.21 5.07 -43.28
C ASP A 310 4.69 5.46 -43.39
N TRP A 311 5.55 4.52 -42.99
CA TRP A 311 7.01 4.58 -43.11
C TRP A 311 7.48 3.49 -44.06
N ASN A 312 7.45 3.79 -45.37
CA ASN A 312 7.97 2.93 -46.43
C ASN A 312 7.36 1.50 -46.44
N GLY A 313 6.03 1.43 -46.42
CA GLY A 313 5.25 0.18 -46.44
C GLY A 313 5.00 -0.41 -45.06
N ILE A 314 5.53 0.22 -44.00
CA ILE A 314 5.21 -0.09 -42.61
C ILE A 314 4.28 1.00 -42.09
N LYS A 315 3.03 0.62 -41.82
CA LYS A 315 2.06 1.52 -41.18
C LYS A 315 2.65 2.10 -39.89
N ASN A 316 2.64 3.42 -39.76
CA ASN A 316 3.23 4.10 -38.61
C ASN A 316 2.48 3.69 -37.32
N PRO A 317 3.13 3.00 -36.38
CA PRO A 317 2.49 2.48 -35.17
C PRO A 317 2.21 3.59 -34.13
N LEU A 318 2.80 4.77 -34.29
CA LEU A 318 2.71 5.89 -33.34
C LEU A 318 1.54 6.85 -33.66
N ARG A 319 0.80 6.60 -34.75
CA ARG A 319 -0.35 7.42 -35.19
C ARG A 319 -1.66 6.75 -34.85
N ALA A 320 -2.67 7.55 -34.53
CA ALA A 320 -3.99 7.04 -34.16
C ALA A 320 -4.71 6.42 -35.37
N LYS A 321 -5.24 5.19 -35.22
CA LYS A 321 -5.99 4.48 -36.28
C LYS A 321 -7.35 5.14 -36.62
N SER A 322 -7.88 6.04 -35.79
CA SER A 322 -9.14 6.78 -35.99
C SER A 322 -9.32 7.87 -34.91
N THR A 323 -10.08 8.93 -35.22
CA THR A 323 -10.56 9.99 -34.31
C THR A 323 -11.58 9.44 -33.30
N THR A 324 -11.17 8.46 -32.52
CA THR A 324 -11.89 8.08 -31.30
C THR A 324 -11.65 9.16 -30.23
N PRO A 325 -12.53 9.31 -29.22
CA PRO A 325 -12.35 10.23 -28.08
C PRO A 325 -11.07 10.02 -27.24
N LYS A 326 -10.22 9.08 -27.68
CA LYS A 326 -9.02 8.54 -27.03
C LYS A 326 -7.73 9.03 -27.71
N ALA A 327 -7.83 9.77 -28.81
CA ALA A 327 -6.71 10.34 -29.56
C ALA A 327 -6.84 11.86 -29.62
N TYR A 328 -5.72 12.58 -29.47
CA TYR A 328 -5.68 14.01 -29.72
C TYR A 328 -5.32 14.25 -31.18
N GLY A 329 -6.32 14.52 -32.02
CA GLY A 329 -6.12 14.58 -33.47
C GLY A 329 -5.63 13.25 -34.05
N SER A 330 -4.54 13.29 -34.81
CA SER A 330 -3.87 12.11 -35.41
C SER A 330 -2.81 11.47 -34.49
N GLN A 331 -2.60 11.99 -33.28
CA GLN A 331 -1.58 11.52 -32.35
C GLN A 331 -2.00 10.21 -31.66
N GLY A 332 -1.12 9.21 -31.69
CA GLY A 332 -1.34 7.94 -30.99
C GLY A 332 -1.16 8.11 -29.47
N PRO A 333 -2.10 7.61 -28.64
CA PRO A 333 -1.93 7.60 -27.20
C PRO A 333 -0.83 6.62 -26.77
N LEU A 334 0.00 6.99 -25.79
CA LEU A 334 1.08 6.16 -25.24
C LEU A 334 0.54 4.94 -24.49
N PHE A 335 -0.63 5.09 -23.87
CA PHE A 335 -1.36 4.00 -23.22
C PHE A 335 -2.86 4.18 -23.46
N ARG A 336 -3.61 3.08 -23.38
CA ARG A 336 -5.07 3.12 -23.48
C ARG A 336 -5.65 3.56 -22.14
N PRO A 337 -6.31 4.73 -22.01
CA PRO A 337 -6.94 5.12 -20.75
C PRO A 337 -8.07 4.15 -20.40
N MET A 338 -8.17 3.79 -19.12
CA MET A 338 -9.15 2.82 -18.61
C MET A 338 -10.58 3.38 -18.53
N SER A 339 -10.75 4.70 -18.61
CA SER A 339 -12.05 5.36 -18.73
C SER A 339 -12.09 6.28 -19.95
N ILE A 340 -13.30 6.50 -20.46
CA ILE A 340 -13.54 7.47 -21.53
C ILE A 340 -13.44 8.85 -20.87
N SER A 341 -12.40 9.62 -21.19
CA SER A 341 -12.22 10.98 -20.69
C SER A 341 -13.44 11.83 -21.05
N GLY A 342 -14.12 12.38 -20.03
CA GLY A 342 -15.12 13.41 -20.24
C GLY A 342 -14.48 14.67 -20.82
N SER A 343 -15.20 15.42 -21.64
CA SER A 343 -14.75 16.73 -22.11
C SER A 343 -15.50 17.84 -21.37
N VAL A 344 -14.78 18.86 -20.92
CA VAL A 344 -15.34 20.03 -20.24
C VAL A 344 -15.40 21.17 -21.26
N PRO A 345 -16.59 21.66 -21.62
CA PRO A 345 -16.71 22.89 -22.39
C PRO A 345 -16.37 24.08 -21.49
N VAL A 346 -15.43 24.90 -21.92
CA VAL A 346 -15.09 26.18 -21.31
C VAL A 346 -15.49 27.27 -22.29
N GLU A 347 -16.47 28.08 -21.92
CA GLU A 347 -16.91 29.23 -22.68
C GLU A 347 -16.28 30.50 -22.09
N LEU A 348 -15.45 31.18 -22.88
CA LEU A 348 -14.90 32.49 -22.54
C LEU A 348 -15.68 33.56 -23.29
N ARG A 349 -16.36 34.45 -22.55
CA ARG A 349 -17.16 35.53 -23.12
C ARG A 349 -16.38 36.84 -23.07
N PHE A 350 -16.14 37.44 -24.23
CA PHE A 350 -15.51 38.75 -24.41
C PHE A 350 -16.40 39.61 -25.33
N ASN A 351 -17.38 40.31 -24.78
CA ASN A 351 -18.32 41.14 -25.55
C ASN A 351 -17.60 42.01 -26.62
N PRO A 352 -17.95 41.94 -27.93
CA PRO A 352 -19.13 41.32 -28.55
C PRO A 352 -18.99 39.86 -29.00
N ALA A 353 -17.90 39.17 -28.67
CA ALA A 353 -17.64 37.79 -29.09
C ALA A 353 -17.60 36.81 -27.90
N SER A 354 -17.79 35.53 -28.20
CA SER A 354 -17.53 34.44 -27.26
C SER A 354 -16.72 33.36 -27.98
N THR A 355 -15.74 32.81 -27.30
CA THR A 355 -14.98 31.65 -27.78
C THR A 355 -15.32 30.46 -26.89
N SER A 356 -15.74 29.36 -27.50
CA SER A 356 -16.05 28.11 -26.80
C SER A 356 -14.98 27.09 -27.13
N PHE A 357 -14.37 26.50 -26.10
CA PHE A 357 -13.36 25.47 -26.23
C PHE A 357 -13.83 24.22 -25.51
N GLN A 358 -13.58 23.05 -26.09
CA GLN A 358 -13.87 21.78 -25.45
C GLN A 358 -12.56 21.13 -25.01
N PHE A 359 -12.29 21.09 -23.71
CA PHE A 359 -11.06 20.52 -23.17
C PHE A 359 -11.31 19.07 -22.73
N PRO A 360 -10.58 18.06 -23.25
CA PRO A 360 -10.61 16.72 -22.67
C PRO A 360 -10.02 16.75 -21.26
N VAL A 361 -10.77 16.26 -20.27
CA VAL A 361 -10.27 16.13 -18.89
C VAL A 361 -9.28 14.98 -18.89
N ALA A 362 -8.00 15.29 -18.66
CA ALA A 362 -6.84 14.42 -18.86
C ALA A 362 -6.61 14.04 -20.34
N ALA A 363 -5.86 14.88 -21.06
CA ALA A 363 -5.25 14.47 -22.31
C ALA A 363 -4.31 13.29 -22.03
N VAL A 364 -4.51 12.17 -22.73
CA VAL A 364 -3.63 11.01 -22.63
C VAL A 364 -2.26 11.42 -23.18
N PRO A 365 -1.15 11.20 -22.46
CA PRO A 365 0.20 11.36 -23.02
C PRO A 365 0.28 10.62 -24.36
N THR A 366 0.71 11.31 -25.41
CA THR A 366 0.84 10.77 -26.77
C THR A 366 2.30 10.49 -27.12
N PHE A 367 2.54 9.68 -28.15
CA PHE A 367 3.89 9.50 -28.67
C PHE A 367 4.53 10.82 -29.12
N ASP A 368 3.73 11.78 -29.59
CA ASP A 368 4.17 13.14 -29.90
C ASP A 368 4.65 13.90 -28.65
N THR A 369 3.94 13.78 -27.51
CA THR A 369 4.40 14.39 -26.25
C THR A 369 5.71 13.77 -25.76
N LEU A 370 5.87 12.45 -25.91
CA LEU A 370 7.10 11.74 -25.54
C LEU A 370 8.27 12.17 -26.45
N ARG A 371 8.04 12.30 -27.76
CA ARG A 371 9.02 12.82 -28.72
C ARG A 371 9.42 14.26 -28.39
N SER A 372 8.47 15.12 -28.02
CA SER A 372 8.75 16.50 -27.61
C SER A 372 9.65 16.54 -26.36
N TYR A 373 9.39 15.69 -25.37
CA TYR A 373 10.23 15.57 -24.18
C TYR A 373 11.64 15.10 -24.56
N TYR A 374 11.75 14.04 -25.36
CA TYR A 374 13.04 13.53 -25.87
C TYR A 374 13.85 14.62 -26.60
N ARG A 375 13.19 15.47 -27.37
CA ARG A 375 13.83 16.57 -28.12
C ARG A 375 14.10 17.84 -27.32
N THR A 376 13.59 17.94 -26.09
CA THR A 376 13.73 19.17 -25.29
C THR A 376 15.21 19.57 -25.09
N PRO A 377 16.15 18.66 -24.79
CA PRO A 377 17.58 19.00 -24.74
C PRO A 377 18.12 19.50 -26.09
N PHE A 378 17.69 18.91 -27.21
CA PHE A 378 18.11 19.37 -28.54
C PHE A 378 17.63 20.80 -28.80
N HIS A 379 16.40 21.15 -28.45
CA HIS A 379 15.87 22.50 -28.63
C HIS A 379 16.48 23.55 -27.68
N LEU A 380 16.96 23.14 -26.51
CA LEU A 380 17.57 24.03 -25.52
C LEU A 380 19.08 24.23 -25.73
N TYR A 381 19.76 23.26 -26.35
CA TYR A 381 21.22 23.27 -26.50
C TYR A 381 21.71 23.25 -27.96
N SER A 382 20.82 23.17 -28.96
CA SER A 382 21.19 23.44 -30.35
C SER A 382 21.19 24.95 -30.61
N THR A 383 22.38 25.55 -30.60
CA THR A 383 22.67 26.79 -31.34
C THR A 383 23.03 26.49 -32.77
#